data_AF-A0A7V4UMY9-F1
#
_entry.id   AF-A0A7V4UMY9-F1
#
_cell.length_a   1.000
_cell.length_b   1.000
_cell.length_c   1.000
_cell.angle_alpha   90.00
_cell.angle_beta   90.00
_cell.angle_gamma   90.00
#
_symmetry.space_group_name_H-M   'P 1'
#
loop_
_entity.id
_entity.type
_entity.pdbx_description
1 polymer ?
#
loop_
_entity_poly.entity_id
_entity_poly.type
_entity_poly.pdbx_seq_one_letter_code
_entity_poly.pdbx_strand_id
1 'polypeptide(L)' 'MREVVMVSACRTAIGAFGGSLKDISATKLGATVIREVLRRAGLKPVPKKEYLEVAPEIYRGKGMTDLEKKY' A
#
# COMPACT_ATOMS: atom_id res chain seq x y z
N MET A 1 -4.82 -4.28 -28.08
CA MET A 1 -5.30 -4.06 -26.70
C MET A 1 -4.42 -4.91 -25.78
N ARG A 2 -3.99 -4.41 -24.60
CA ARG A 2 -3.19 -5.22 -23.65
C ARG A 2 -4.11 -5.78 -22.58
N GLU A 3 -3.90 -7.05 -22.21
CA GLU A 3 -4.67 -7.67 -21.13
C GLU A 3 -4.25 -7.11 -19.77
N VAL A 4 -5.24 -6.86 -18.91
CA VAL A 4 -5.05 -6.36 -17.55
C VAL A 4 -5.44 -7.48 -16.58
N VAL A 5 -4.55 -7.81 -15.66
CA VAL A 5 -4.73 -8.92 -14.71
C VAL A 5 -4.49 -8.47 -13.27
N MET A 6 -5.13 -9.15 -12.32
CA MET A 6 -4.84 -8.99 -10.89
C MET A 6 -3.76 -9.98 -10.44
N VAL A 7 -2.61 -9.47 -10.04
CA VAL A 7 -1.43 -10.29 -9.70
C VAL A 7 -1.48 -10.84 -8.27
N SER A 8 -2.08 -10.10 -7.33
CA SER A 8 -2.14 -10.48 -5.92
C SER A 8 -3.28 -9.73 -5.21
N ALA A 9 -3.86 -10.36 -4.18
CA ALA A 9 -4.87 -9.77 -3.31
C ALA A 9 -4.79 -10.35 -1.89
N CYS A 10 -5.03 -9.52 -0.88
CA CYS A 10 -5.15 -9.95 0.52
C CYS A 10 -5.97 -8.95 1.35
N ARG A 11 -6.38 -9.37 2.55
CA ARG A 11 -7.12 -8.55 3.51
C ARG A 11 -6.70 -8.89 4.95
N THR A 12 -7.02 -8.02 5.90
CA THR A 12 -6.97 -8.36 7.33
C THR A 12 -8.12 -9.30 7.70
N ALA A 13 -8.07 -9.84 8.92
CA ALA A 13 -9.27 -10.34 9.58
C ALA A 13 -10.30 -9.21 9.75
N ILE A 14 -11.58 -9.57 9.88
CA ILE A 14 -12.66 -8.62 10.18
C ILE A 14 -12.84 -8.63 11.70
N GLY A 15 -12.70 -7.46 12.32
CA GLY A 15 -12.91 -7.28 13.76
C GLY A 15 -14.38 -7.01 14.07
N ALA A 16 -14.88 -7.55 15.19
CA ALA A 16 -16.15 -7.11 15.75
C ALA A 16 -16.01 -5.71 16.37
N PHE A 17 -17.13 -5.01 16.53
CA PHE A 17 -17.17 -3.72 17.22
C PHE A 17 -16.64 -3.86 18.66
N GLY A 18 -15.67 -3.02 19.04
CA GLY A 18 -15.00 -3.12 20.34
C GLY A 18 -14.12 -4.37 20.53
N GLY A 19 -13.85 -5.14 19.47
CA GLY A 19 -13.04 -6.35 19.51
C GLY A 19 -11.53 -6.11 19.39
N SER A 20 -10.80 -7.16 18.97
CA SER A 20 -9.33 -7.20 18.98
C SER A 20 -8.62 -6.17 18.11
N LEU A 21 -9.33 -5.55 17.15
CA LEU A 21 -8.75 -4.53 16.26
C LEU A 21 -9.10 -3.09 16.68
N LYS A 22 -9.83 -2.90 17.78
CA LYS A 22 -10.36 -1.56 18.18
C LYS A 22 -9.28 -0.50 18.39
N ASP A 23 -8.10 -0.91 18.86
CA ASP A 23 -7.01 0.00 19.22
C ASP A 23 -6.04 0.23 18.05
N ILE A 24 -6.32 -0.36 16.87
CA ILE A 24 -5.47 -0.23 15.69
C ILE A 24 -6.10 0.80 14.75
N SER A 25 -5.35 1.84 14.39
CA SER A 25 -5.82 2.84 13.43
C SER A 25 -6.11 2.22 12.06
N ALA A 26 -7.13 2.73 11.37
CA ALA A 26 -7.48 2.30 10.02
C ALA A 26 -6.29 2.44 9.05
N THR A 27 -5.51 3.51 9.18
CA THR A 27 -4.29 3.73 8.38
C THR A 27 -3.26 2.63 8.60
N LYS A 28 -3.10 2.12 9.82
CA LYS A 28 -2.17 1.03 10.12
C LYS A 28 -2.67 -0.31 9.60
N LEU A 29 -3.97 -0.58 9.66
CA LEU A 29 -4.57 -1.75 9.01
C LEU A 29 -4.36 -1.72 7.49
N GLY A 30 -4.58 -0.56 6.86
CA GLY A 30 -4.30 -0.31 5.44
C GLY A 30 -2.83 -0.54 5.09
N ALA A 31 -1.91 0.02 5.87
CA ALA A 31 -0.48 -0.16 5.66
C ALA A 31 -0.06 -1.64 5.77
N THR A 32 -0.66 -2.40 6.68
CA THR A 32 -0.40 -3.84 6.82
C THR A 32 -0.78 -4.60 5.55
N VAL A 33 -1.97 -4.35 4.98
CA VAL A 33 -2.41 -5.06 3.76
C VAL A 33 -1.63 -4.63 2.52
N ILE A 34 -1.27 -3.35 2.39
CA ILE A 34 -0.44 -2.85 1.28
C ILE A 34 0.93 -3.53 1.29
N ARG A 35 1.55 -3.64 2.46
CA ARG A 35 2.84 -4.33 2.59
C ARG A 35 2.73 -5.81 2.23
N GLU A 36 1.70 -6.48 2.74
CA GLU A 36 1.54 -7.92 2.54
C GLU A 36 1.23 -8.26 1.08
N VAL A 37 0.39 -7.47 0.39
CA VAL A 37 0.07 -7.72 -1.02
C VAL A 37 1.30 -7.55 -1.92
N LEU A 38 2.11 -6.52 -1.66
CA LEU A 38 3.38 -6.29 -2.37
C LEU A 38 4.39 -7.42 -2.10
N ARG A 39 4.50 -7.85 -0.85
CA ARG A 39 5.36 -8.99 -0.46
C ARG A 39 4.95 -10.28 -1.20
N ARG A 40 3.65 -10.60 -1.24
CA ARG A 40 3.12 -11.76 -1.98
C ARG A 40 3.36 -11.67 -3.48
N ALA A 41 3.29 -10.46 -4.03
CA ALA A 41 3.59 -10.19 -5.44
C ALA A 41 5.10 -10.15 -5.76
N GLY A 42 5.98 -10.21 -4.74
CA GLY A 42 7.43 -10.07 -4.92
C GLY A 42 7.88 -8.67 -5.34
N LEU A 43 7.10 -7.63 -5.01
CA LEU A 43 7.34 -6.24 -5.42
C LEU A 43 7.87 -5.40 -4.25
N LYS A 44 8.76 -4.45 -4.57
CA LYS A 44 9.20 -3.41 -3.62
C LYS A 44 8.28 -2.18 -3.74
N PRO A 45 8.03 -1.44 -2.63
CA PRO A 45 7.25 -0.21 -2.64
C PRO A 45 8.07 0.98 -3.19
N VAL A 46 8.69 0.81 -4.36
CA VAL A 46 9.50 1.85 -5.00
C VAL A 46 8.81 2.25 -6.30
N PRO A 47 8.26 3.48 -6.40
CA PRO A 47 7.70 3.96 -7.64
C PRO A 47 8.81 4.16 -8.68
N LYS A 48 8.57 3.72 -9.92
CA LYS A 48 9.43 4.08 -11.06
C LYS A 48 9.32 5.57 -11.34
N LYS A 49 10.38 6.17 -11.90
CA LYS A 49 10.39 7.60 -12.27
C LYS A 49 9.19 7.98 -13.14
N GLU A 50 8.85 7.15 -14.12
CA GLU A 50 7.71 7.38 -15.02
C GLU A 50 6.37 7.52 -14.25
N TYR A 51 6.21 6.82 -13.12
CA TYR A 51 4.97 6.91 -12.33
C TYR A 51 4.88 8.19 -11.51
N LEU A 52 6.02 8.82 -11.18
CA LEU A 52 6.06 10.10 -10.47
C LEU A 52 5.69 11.27 -11.38
N GLU A 53 5.88 11.13 -12.69
CA GLU A 53 5.52 12.16 -13.68
C GLU A 53 3.99 12.32 -13.84
N VAL A 54 3.26 11.22 -13.62
CA VAL A 54 1.79 11.18 -13.70
C VAL A 54 1.09 11.23 -12.33
N ALA A 55 1.86 11.38 -11.25
CA ALA A 55 1.30 11.48 -9.89
C ALA A 55 0.51 12.80 -9.71
N PRO A 56 -0.52 12.81 -8.83
CA PRO A 56 -1.23 14.05 -8.49
C PRO A 56 -0.26 15.13 -7.99
N GLU A 57 -0.55 16.41 -8.28
CA GLU A 57 0.39 17.52 -8.03
C GLU A 57 0.83 17.62 -6.56
N ILE A 58 -0.04 17.27 -5.62
CA ILE A 58 0.26 17.25 -4.18
C ILE A 58 1.39 16.28 -3.78
N TYR A 59 1.78 15.36 -4.68
CA TYR A 59 2.85 14.39 -4.54
C TYR A 59 4.06 14.68 -5.47
N ARG A 60 3.98 15.67 -6.36
CA ARG A 60 5.08 16.00 -7.28
C ARG A 60 6.28 16.53 -6.50
N GLY A 61 7.46 15.94 -6.71
CA GLY A 61 8.69 16.32 -6.00
C GLY A 61 8.77 15.84 -4.54
N LYS A 62 7.69 15.27 -3.99
CA LYS A 62 7.77 14.51 -2.74
C LYS A 62 8.41 13.17 -3.08
N GLY A 63 9.65 12.98 -2.61
CA GLY A 63 10.33 11.69 -2.68
C GLY A 63 9.63 10.65 -1.79
N MET A 64 10.35 9.60 -1.41
CA MET A 64 9.80 8.58 -0.51
C MET A 64 9.28 9.20 0.79
N THR A 65 8.06 8.80 1.15
CA THR A 65 7.47 9.06 2.47
C THR A 65 8.31 8.38 3.57
N ASP A 66 8.18 8.84 4.81
CA ASP A 66 8.88 8.22 5.94
C ASP A 66 8.46 6.76 6.16
N LEU A 67 7.26 6.39 5.71
CA LEU A 67 6.78 5.02 5.69
C LEU A 67 7.57 4.19 4.67
N GLU A 68 7.74 4.68 3.44
CA GLU A 68 8.51 3.99 2.39
C GLU A 68 9.99 3.88 2.72
N LYS A 69 10.58 4.87 3.41
CA LYS A 69 11.99 4.79 3.84
C LYS A 69 12.25 3.74 4.92
N LYS A 70 11.23 3.39 5.70
CA LYS A 70 11.34 2.47 6.84
C LYS A 70 11.21 0.99 6.43
N TYR A 71 10.78 0.72 5.19
CA TYR A 71 10.52 -0.64 4.66
C TYR A 71 11.21 -0.86 3.32
#